data_AF-A0A9N8DBU2-F1
#
_entry.id   AF-A0A9N8DBU2-F1
#
_cell.length_a   1.000
_cell.length_b   1.000
_cell.length_c   1.000
_cell.angle_alpha   90.00
_cell.angle_beta   90.00
_cell.angle_gamma   90.00
#
_symmetry.space_group_name_H-M   'P 1'
#
loop_
_entity.id
_entity.type
_entity.pdbx_description
1 polymer ?
#
loop_
_entity_poly.entity_id
_entity_poly.type
_entity_poly.pdbx_seq_one_letter_code
_entity_poly.pdbx_strand_id
1 'polypeptide(L)'
;MYAPIVRPYLARKLALPHKTLRKINWKASNQALRRMPKGKRRWLTKHTTGFCGVGRSMHIRKIWDHSRCPRCAQPDENPKHVLLCPSRGARLTWAEALVSLDKHLRKLGTNQSLRYGIIEHLRAWGKRSPPHLGPLRADVRAALAEQTEIGWYNLLLGRISHRFTQLQDAHYKSLGNRRNGFRWTTAVIRKLLDISWDMWDHRNHIKHNDPHPAFDPQLRTTLNEEIRFQWSLGAASLRPEDRPLFRHGLDSIMEQTTTDKQQWLASVENARSAVAADQVQPRNDQNYERNLMENWIIRGPPAN
;
A
#
# COMPACT_ATOMS: atom_id res chain seq x y z
N MET A 1 4.56 -8.86 -20.62
CA MET A 1 3.68 -7.69 -20.48
C MET A 1 3.37 -6.99 -21.81
N TYR A 2 4.01 -7.34 -22.94
CA TYR A 2 3.74 -6.75 -24.26
C TYR A 2 3.60 -7.83 -25.35
N ALA A 3 2.62 -8.74 -25.19
CA ALA A 3 2.22 -9.66 -26.26
C ALA A 3 1.28 -8.92 -27.25
N PRO A 4 1.18 -9.33 -28.53
CA PRO A 4 0.36 -8.64 -29.54
C PRO A 4 -1.08 -8.38 -29.09
N ILE A 5 -1.71 -9.36 -28.45
CA ILE A 5 -3.07 -9.30 -27.89
C ILE A 5 -3.26 -8.21 -26.82
N VAL A 6 -2.20 -7.87 -26.08
CA VAL A 6 -2.28 -6.95 -24.93
C VAL A 6 -2.03 -5.49 -25.35
N ARG A 7 -1.56 -5.24 -26.58
CA ARG A 7 -1.20 -3.90 -27.06
C ARG A 7 -2.39 -2.93 -27.15
N PRO A 8 -3.56 -3.31 -27.71
CA PRO A 8 -4.71 -2.41 -27.80
C PRO A 8 -5.26 -2.04 -26.42
N TYR A 9 -5.31 -3.03 -25.52
CA TYR A 9 -5.69 -2.82 -24.12
C TYR A 9 -4.76 -1.81 -23.43
N LEU A 10 -3.44 -1.98 -23.58
CA LEU A 10 -2.45 -1.07 -22.99
C LEU A 10 -2.51 0.34 -23.60
N ALA A 11 -2.75 0.48 -24.91
CA ALA A 11 -2.90 1.77 -25.55
C ALA A 11 -4.06 2.56 -24.94
N ARG A 12 -5.22 1.91 -24.82
CA ARG A 12 -6.41 2.48 -24.20
C ARG A 12 -6.19 2.81 -22.72
N LYS A 13 -5.63 1.87 -21.96
CA LYS A 13 -5.45 2.00 -20.50
C LYS A 13 -4.40 3.04 -20.12
N LEU A 14 -3.33 3.16 -20.89
CA LEU A 14 -2.26 4.14 -20.66
C LEU A 14 -2.55 5.49 -21.31
N ALA A 15 -3.61 5.59 -22.12
CA ALA A 15 -3.90 6.74 -22.97
C ALA A 15 -2.68 7.14 -23.83
N LEU A 16 -1.93 6.15 -24.31
CA LEU A 16 -0.73 6.35 -25.12
C LEU A 16 -1.00 5.88 -26.56
N PRO A 17 -0.69 6.70 -27.58
CA PRO A 17 -0.73 6.28 -28.97
C PRO A 17 0.14 5.05 -29.23
N HIS A 18 -0.26 4.21 -30.19
CA HIS A 18 0.52 3.02 -30.57
C HIS A 18 1.97 3.33 -30.94
N LYS A 19 2.22 4.48 -31.59
CA LYS A 19 3.58 4.96 -31.91
C LYS A 19 4.42 5.16 -30.64
N THR A 20 3.83 5.67 -29.57
CA THR A 20 4.52 5.91 -28.29
C THR A 20 4.76 4.61 -27.54
N LEU A 21 3.85 3.64 -27.62
CA LEU A 21 4.06 2.31 -27.04
C LEU A 21 5.26 1.57 -27.64
N ARG A 22 5.55 1.76 -28.93
CA ARG A 22 6.72 1.14 -29.59
C ARG A 22 8.05 1.71 -29.09
N LYS A 23 8.04 2.92 -28.53
CA LYS A 23 9.23 3.59 -27.98
C LYS A 23 9.68 3.02 -26.63
N ILE A 24 8.80 2.30 -25.92
CA ILE A 24 9.10 1.67 -24.63
C ILE A 24 9.96 0.41 -24.82
N ASN A 25 11.03 0.27 -24.04
CA ASN A 25 11.87 -0.92 -23.99
C ASN A 25 11.20 -2.08 -23.21
N TRP A 26 10.17 -2.68 -23.82
CA TRP A 26 9.42 -3.79 -23.22
C TRP A 26 10.28 -5.00 -22.90
N LYS A 27 11.37 -5.24 -23.64
CA LYS A 27 12.30 -6.35 -23.38
C LYS A 27 12.98 -6.16 -22.01
N ALA A 28 13.52 -4.97 -21.74
CA ALA A 28 14.12 -4.65 -20.45
C ALA A 28 13.06 -4.63 -19.32
N SER A 29 11.87 -4.09 -19.57
CA SER A 29 10.76 -4.13 -18.61
C SER A 29 10.41 -5.56 -18.22
N ASN A 30 10.19 -6.45 -19.20
CA ASN A 30 9.88 -7.86 -18.93
C ASN A 30 11.00 -8.56 -18.15
N GLN A 31 12.27 -8.26 -18.47
CA GLN A 31 13.41 -8.83 -17.76
C GLN A 31 13.47 -8.36 -16.30
N ALA A 32 13.24 -7.08 -16.04
CA ALA A 32 13.19 -6.53 -14.69
C ALA A 32 12.06 -7.16 -13.86
N LEU A 33 10.88 -7.31 -14.46
CA LEU A 33 9.70 -7.92 -13.82
C LEU A 33 9.91 -9.39 -13.46
N ARG A 34 10.61 -10.16 -14.31
CA ARG A 34 10.92 -11.57 -14.05
C ARG A 34 11.82 -11.74 -12.83
N ARG A 35 12.71 -10.78 -12.58
CA ARG A 35 13.63 -10.77 -11.42
C ARG A 35 12.99 -10.23 -10.14
N MET A 36 11.78 -9.69 -10.22
CA MET A 36 11.07 -9.14 -9.07
C MET A 36 10.34 -10.27 -8.30
N PRO A 37 10.31 -10.23 -6.95
CA PRO A 37 9.56 -11.18 -6.13
C PRO A 37 8.10 -11.31 -6.57
N LYS A 38 7.52 -12.51 -6.40
CA LYS A 38 6.12 -12.80 -6.83
C LYS A 38 5.11 -11.83 -6.20
N GLY A 39 5.27 -11.50 -4.92
CA GLY A 39 4.41 -10.52 -4.20
C GLY A 39 4.45 -9.13 -4.83
N LYS A 40 5.64 -8.56 -5.00
CA LYS A 40 5.84 -7.26 -5.69
C LYS A 40 5.31 -7.28 -7.13
N ARG A 41 5.40 -8.41 -7.84
CA ARG A 41 4.82 -8.55 -9.20
C ARG A 41 3.30 -8.48 -9.19
N ARG A 42 2.64 -9.17 -8.26
CA ARG A 42 1.19 -9.12 -8.08
C ARG A 42 0.74 -7.71 -7.73
N TRP A 43 1.45 -7.04 -6.82
CA TRP A 43 1.20 -5.64 -6.49
C TRP A 43 1.33 -4.74 -7.70
N LEU A 44 2.42 -4.84 -8.47
CA LEU A 44 2.64 -3.95 -9.61
C LEU A 44 1.54 -4.10 -10.66
N THR A 45 1.07 -5.33 -10.91
CA THR A 45 -0.09 -5.56 -11.76
C THR A 45 -1.32 -4.82 -11.22
N LYS A 46 -1.63 -4.92 -9.92
CA LYS A 46 -2.74 -4.19 -9.31
C LYS A 46 -2.54 -2.66 -9.36
N HIS A 47 -1.33 -2.18 -9.10
CA HIS A 47 -0.97 -0.75 -9.10
C HIS A 47 -1.08 -0.13 -10.48
N THR A 48 -0.53 -0.79 -11.51
CA THR A 48 -0.58 -0.31 -12.90
C THR A 48 -1.99 -0.34 -13.50
N THR A 49 -2.85 -1.24 -13.05
CA THR A 49 -4.22 -1.40 -13.56
C THR A 49 -5.27 -0.56 -12.82
N GLY A 50 -4.92 0.05 -11.70
CA GLY A 50 -5.87 0.83 -10.89
C GLY A 50 -6.65 0.02 -9.85
N PHE A 51 -6.27 -1.23 -9.59
CA PHE A 51 -6.91 -2.14 -8.63
C PHE A 51 -6.11 -2.34 -7.34
N CYS A 52 -5.06 -1.54 -7.12
CA CYS A 52 -4.32 -1.56 -5.87
C CYS A 52 -5.20 -1.08 -4.71
N GLY A 53 -4.93 -1.53 -3.48
CA GLY A 53 -5.70 -1.15 -2.29
C GLY A 53 -5.46 0.30 -1.85
N VAL A 54 -5.83 1.26 -2.69
CA VAL A 54 -5.80 2.71 -2.44
C VAL A 54 -7.23 3.21 -2.25
N GLY A 55 -7.41 4.42 -1.68
CA GLY A 55 -8.72 4.95 -1.28
C GLY A 55 -9.82 4.78 -2.32
N ARG A 56 -9.59 5.16 -3.60
CA ARG A 56 -10.57 4.94 -4.68
C ARG A 56 -11.01 3.48 -4.80
N SER A 57 -10.06 2.55 -4.83
CA SER A 57 -10.37 1.13 -5.01
C SER A 57 -11.02 0.52 -3.77
N MET A 58 -10.69 1.01 -2.57
CA MET A 58 -11.33 0.55 -1.33
C MET A 58 -12.77 1.04 -1.23
N HIS A 59 -13.03 2.28 -1.65
CA HIS A 59 -14.38 2.84 -1.78
C HIS A 59 -15.24 2.06 -2.79
N ILE A 60 -14.71 1.78 -3.99
CA ILE A 60 -15.41 0.97 -5.00
C ILE A 60 -15.75 -0.43 -4.47
N ARG A 61 -14.90 -1.01 -3.62
CA ARG A 61 -15.12 -2.33 -3.00
C ARG A 61 -16.08 -2.29 -1.82
N LYS A 62 -16.60 -1.11 -1.43
CA LYS A 62 -17.43 -0.91 -0.23
C LYS A 62 -16.73 -1.36 1.06
N ILE A 63 -15.40 -1.35 1.09
CA ILE A 63 -14.62 -1.62 2.30
C ILE A 63 -14.43 -0.33 3.08
N TRP A 64 -14.25 0.80 2.37
CA TRP A 64 -14.22 2.14 2.93
C TRP A 64 -15.45 2.89 2.47
N ASP A 65 -15.98 3.77 3.32
CA ASP A 65 -17.05 4.72 3.02
C ASP A 65 -16.56 5.89 2.15
N HIS A 66 -15.24 6.10 2.08
CA HIS A 66 -14.63 7.23 1.39
C HIS A 66 -13.44 6.84 0.49
N SER A 67 -13.08 7.73 -0.42
CA SER A 67 -11.92 7.57 -1.32
C SER A 67 -10.65 8.32 -0.88
N ARG A 68 -10.63 8.86 0.35
CA ARG A 68 -9.57 9.75 0.85
C ARG A 68 -8.22 9.04 1.09
N CYS A 69 -7.12 9.77 0.95
CA CYS A 69 -5.75 9.28 1.13
C CYS A 69 -5.29 9.29 2.60
N PRO A 70 -4.76 8.18 3.17
CA PRO A 70 -4.23 8.05 4.55
C PRO A 70 -3.27 9.15 4.98
N ARG A 71 -2.53 9.74 4.04
CA ARG A 71 -1.45 10.67 4.34
C ARG A 71 -1.84 12.14 4.27
N CYS A 72 -2.81 12.51 3.44
CA CYS A 72 -3.14 13.91 3.19
C CYS A 72 -4.65 14.21 3.16
N ALA A 73 -5.49 13.21 3.42
CA ALA A 73 -6.96 13.29 3.41
C ALA A 73 -7.61 13.77 2.08
N GLN A 74 -6.83 14.04 1.03
CA GLN A 74 -7.39 14.41 -0.28
C GLN A 74 -8.28 13.27 -0.82
N PRO A 75 -9.43 13.60 -1.43
CA PRO A 75 -10.32 12.61 -2.00
C PRO A 75 -9.70 11.94 -3.23
N ASP A 76 -10.32 10.84 -3.64
CA ASP A 76 -10.01 10.14 -4.88
C ASP A 76 -8.55 9.65 -4.98
N GLU A 77 -8.05 9.05 -3.90
CA GLU A 77 -6.72 8.46 -3.85
C GLU A 77 -6.59 7.33 -4.89
N ASN A 78 -5.83 7.61 -5.95
CA ASN A 78 -5.50 6.65 -6.99
C ASN A 78 -4.01 6.26 -6.96
N PRO A 79 -3.56 5.23 -7.72
CA PRO A 79 -2.16 4.82 -7.72
C PRO A 79 -1.16 5.94 -8.04
N LYS A 80 -1.51 6.88 -8.92
CA LYS A 80 -0.66 8.04 -9.24
C LYS A 80 -0.59 9.02 -8.06
N HIS A 81 -1.69 9.22 -7.32
CA HIS A 81 -1.70 9.98 -6.08
C HIS A 81 -0.71 9.40 -5.06
N VAL A 82 -0.54 8.07 -4.99
CA VAL A 82 0.39 7.46 -4.04
C VAL A 82 1.82 8.01 -4.18
N LEU A 83 2.25 8.26 -5.42
CA LEU A 83 3.57 8.80 -5.74
C LEU A 83 3.64 10.34 -5.67
N LEU A 84 2.51 11.03 -5.84
CA LEU A 84 2.39 12.50 -5.88
C LEU A 84 1.70 13.09 -4.65
N CYS A 85 1.65 12.34 -3.56
CA CYS A 85 0.93 12.73 -2.35
C CYS A 85 1.60 13.97 -1.73
N PRO A 86 0.85 15.04 -1.44
CA PRO A 86 1.43 16.30 -0.94
C PRO A 86 1.86 16.26 0.53
N SER A 87 1.49 15.20 1.26
CA SER A 87 1.86 15.05 2.68
C SER A 87 3.36 15.22 2.90
N ARG A 88 3.74 15.80 4.04
CA ARG A 88 5.15 16.02 4.39
C ARG A 88 5.94 14.71 4.36
N GLY A 89 5.43 13.64 5.00
CA GLY A 89 6.08 12.33 5.01
C GLY A 89 6.32 11.78 3.60
N ALA A 90 5.30 11.78 2.74
CA ALA A 90 5.47 11.30 1.36
C ALA A 90 6.50 12.11 0.56
N ARG A 91 6.56 13.44 0.74
CA ARG A 91 7.54 14.29 0.06
C ARG A 91 8.98 14.00 0.53
N LEU A 92 9.17 13.72 1.82
CA LEU A 92 10.46 13.33 2.38
C LEU A 92 10.90 11.97 1.83
N THR A 93 10.04 10.95 1.89
CA THR A 93 10.32 9.63 1.31
C THR A 93 10.63 9.71 -0.18
N TRP A 94 9.90 10.54 -0.92
CA TRP A 94 10.18 10.78 -2.34
C TRP A 94 11.55 11.42 -2.58
N ALA A 95 11.92 12.44 -1.78
CA ALA A 95 13.21 13.10 -1.90
C ALA A 95 14.38 12.13 -1.59
N GLU A 96 14.25 11.33 -0.54
CA GLU A 96 15.22 10.27 -0.19
C GLU A 96 15.34 9.21 -1.28
N ALA A 97 14.21 8.81 -1.86
CA ALA A 97 14.17 7.88 -2.98
C ALA A 97 14.92 8.43 -4.22
N LEU A 98 14.80 9.72 -4.53
CA LEU A 98 15.55 10.36 -5.61
C LEU A 98 17.04 10.45 -5.33
N VAL A 99 17.45 10.74 -4.09
CA VAL A 99 18.87 10.68 -3.67
C VAL A 99 19.41 9.26 -3.84
N SER A 100 18.64 8.26 -3.40
CA SER A 100 18.98 6.84 -3.56
C SER A 100 19.09 6.43 -5.05
N LEU A 101 18.21 6.96 -5.90
CA LEU A 101 18.26 6.75 -7.35
C LEU A 101 19.50 7.38 -7.98
N ASP A 102 19.84 8.62 -7.65
CA ASP A 102 21.04 9.28 -8.19
C ASP A 102 22.31 8.52 -7.80
N LYS A 103 22.42 8.10 -6.53
CA LYS A 103 23.51 7.22 -6.05
C LYS A 103 23.57 5.91 -6.86
N HIS A 104 22.42 5.30 -7.13
CA HIS A 104 22.34 4.08 -7.94
C HIS A 104 22.80 4.31 -9.39
N LEU A 105 22.35 5.39 -10.03
CA LEU A 105 22.75 5.76 -11.39
C LEU A 105 24.25 6.06 -11.48
N ARG A 106 24.84 6.70 -10.47
CA ARG A 106 26.30 6.90 -10.35
C ARG A 106 27.04 5.57 -10.25
N LYS A 107 26.61 4.66 -9.38
CA LYS A 107 27.22 3.33 -9.24
C LYS A 107 27.22 2.53 -10.55
N LEU A 108 26.15 2.68 -11.34
CA LEU A 108 26.08 2.04 -12.65
C LEU A 108 27.04 2.67 -13.68
N GLY A 109 27.58 3.87 -13.45
CA GLY A 109 28.37 4.60 -14.45
C GLY A 109 27.49 5.21 -15.53
N THR A 110 26.33 5.73 -15.14
CA THR A 110 25.39 6.36 -16.07
C THR A 110 25.99 7.64 -16.65
N ASN A 111 25.81 7.86 -17.96
CA ASN A 111 26.18 9.11 -18.62
C ASN A 111 25.68 10.32 -17.80
N GLN A 112 26.57 11.28 -17.54
CA GLN A 112 26.30 12.36 -16.60
C GLN A 112 25.10 13.23 -17.01
N SER A 113 25.00 13.60 -18.28
CA SER A 113 23.89 14.40 -18.81
C SER A 113 22.57 13.64 -18.76
N LEU A 114 22.58 12.34 -19.11
CA LEU A 114 21.40 11.48 -19.01
C LEU A 114 20.94 11.32 -17.54
N ARG A 115 21.88 11.07 -16.62
CA ARG A 115 21.61 10.96 -15.18
C ARG A 115 20.96 12.22 -14.65
N TYR A 116 21.58 13.38 -14.90
CA TYR A 116 21.05 14.68 -14.48
C TYR A 116 19.64 14.89 -15.03
N GLY A 117 19.44 14.65 -16.34
CA GLY A 117 18.13 14.77 -16.97
C GLY A 117 17.06 13.90 -16.33
N ILE A 118 17.34 12.62 -16.04
CA ILE A 118 16.37 11.72 -15.39
C ILE A 118 15.99 12.23 -14.00
N ILE A 119 16.98 12.63 -13.19
CA ILE A 119 16.74 13.08 -11.81
C ILE A 119 15.95 14.39 -11.80
N GLU A 120 16.31 15.38 -12.63
CA GLU A 120 15.60 16.66 -12.66
C GLU A 120 14.15 16.50 -13.11
N HIS A 121 13.89 15.66 -14.12
CA HIS A 121 12.50 15.42 -14.54
C HIS A 121 11.68 14.71 -13.47
N LEU A 122 12.24 13.72 -12.77
CA LEU A 122 11.54 13.06 -11.67
C LEU A 122 11.29 14.01 -10.48
N ARG A 123 12.26 14.88 -10.17
CA ARG A 123 12.11 15.91 -9.14
C ARG A 123 11.01 16.90 -9.52
N ALA A 124 11.04 17.42 -10.73
CA ALA A 124 10.06 18.35 -11.26
C ALA A 124 8.66 17.71 -11.33
N TRP A 125 8.58 16.45 -11.76
CA TRP A 125 7.34 15.67 -11.78
C TRP A 125 6.74 15.52 -10.39
N GLY A 126 7.55 15.21 -9.37
CA GLY A 126 7.10 15.13 -7.97
C GLY A 126 6.60 16.47 -7.42
N LYS A 127 7.17 17.59 -7.89
CA LYS A 127 6.74 18.96 -7.54
C LYS A 127 5.63 19.52 -8.43
N ARG A 128 5.23 18.80 -9.49
CA ARG A 128 4.32 19.30 -10.54
C ARG A 128 4.80 20.61 -11.17
N SER A 129 6.11 20.75 -11.32
CA SER A 129 6.77 21.91 -11.93
C SER A 129 7.43 21.52 -13.25
N PRO A 130 7.78 22.48 -14.13
CA PRO A 130 8.66 22.20 -15.26
C PRO A 130 10.07 21.81 -14.76
N PRO A 131 10.79 20.94 -15.50
CA PRO A 131 12.17 20.59 -15.17
C PRO A 131 13.11 21.77 -15.49
N HIS A 132 14.08 22.01 -14.61
CA HIS A 132 15.13 23.00 -14.85
C HIS A 132 16.37 22.32 -15.45
N LEU A 133 16.46 22.35 -16.78
CA LEU A 133 17.56 21.73 -17.52
C LEU A 133 18.51 22.81 -18.04
N GLY A 134 19.80 22.64 -17.78
CA GLY A 134 20.85 23.41 -18.46
C GLY A 134 21.04 22.94 -19.91
N PRO A 135 22.09 23.45 -20.60
CA PRO A 135 22.43 23.02 -21.95
C PRO A 135 22.72 21.51 -21.99
N LEU A 136 21.92 20.78 -22.78
CA LEU A 136 22.08 19.35 -23.01
C LEU A 136 22.40 19.08 -24.48
N ARG A 137 23.28 18.08 -24.71
CA ARG A 137 23.52 17.51 -26.04
C ARG A 137 22.21 17.10 -26.70
N ALA A 138 22.15 17.24 -28.03
CA ALA A 138 20.93 17.02 -28.81
C ALA A 138 20.37 15.59 -28.64
N ASP A 139 21.25 14.59 -28.58
CA ASP A 139 20.91 13.19 -28.40
C ASP A 139 20.25 12.91 -27.04
N VAL A 140 20.80 13.46 -25.96
CA VAL A 140 20.24 13.38 -24.60
C VAL A 140 18.90 14.10 -24.51
N ARG A 141 18.80 15.32 -25.07
CA ARG A 141 17.57 16.11 -25.11
C ARG A 141 16.44 15.34 -25.80
N ALA A 142 16.75 14.75 -26.95
CA ALA A 142 15.77 14.01 -27.73
C ALA A 142 15.32 12.71 -27.04
N ALA A 143 16.20 12.06 -26.26
CA ALA A 143 15.80 10.91 -25.44
C ALA A 143 14.93 11.30 -24.24
N LEU A 144 15.22 12.43 -23.57
CA LEU A 144 14.38 12.95 -22.49
C LEU A 144 13.00 13.38 -23.01
N ALA A 145 12.94 14.01 -24.18
CA ALA A 145 11.68 14.35 -24.84
C ALA A 145 10.85 13.10 -25.16
N GLU A 146 11.50 12.03 -25.66
CA GLU A 146 10.83 10.75 -25.90
C GLU A 146 10.27 10.14 -24.61
N GLN A 147 11.03 10.18 -23.51
CA GLN A 147 10.54 9.70 -22.22
C GLN A 147 9.41 10.56 -21.66
N THR A 148 9.43 11.87 -21.92
CA THR A 148 8.34 12.78 -21.55
C THR A 148 7.06 12.46 -22.31
N GLU A 149 7.15 12.12 -23.60
CA GLU A 149 6.00 11.64 -24.39
C GLU A 149 5.46 10.31 -23.86
N ILE A 150 6.32 9.39 -23.44
CA ILE A 150 5.92 8.16 -22.75
C ILE A 150 5.29 8.46 -21.38
N GLY A 151 5.80 9.47 -20.69
CA GLY A 151 5.37 9.93 -19.37
C GLY A 151 6.26 9.44 -18.22
N TRP A 152 6.51 10.32 -17.25
CA TRP A 152 7.35 10.06 -16.08
C TRP A 152 6.69 9.13 -15.04
N TYR A 153 5.36 9.16 -14.93
CA TYR A 153 4.62 8.13 -14.20
C TYR A 153 4.84 6.74 -14.82
N ASN A 154 4.85 6.66 -16.16
CA ASN A 154 5.11 5.40 -16.86
C ASN A 154 6.54 4.90 -16.64
N LEU A 155 7.53 5.80 -16.56
CA LEU A 155 8.91 5.45 -16.18
C LEU A 155 8.96 4.75 -14.81
N LEU A 156 8.28 5.29 -13.80
CA LEU A 156 8.20 4.72 -12.45
C LEU A 156 7.50 3.35 -12.41
N LEU A 157 6.69 3.05 -13.41
CA LEU A 157 6.06 1.75 -13.65
C LEU A 157 6.89 0.83 -14.56
N GLY A 158 8.16 1.19 -14.81
CA GLY A 158 9.12 0.40 -15.58
C GLY A 158 9.02 0.55 -17.10
N ARG A 159 8.32 1.56 -17.61
CA ARG A 159 8.17 1.84 -19.04
C ARG A 159 9.16 2.92 -19.48
N ILE A 160 10.40 2.47 -19.67
CA ILE A 160 11.54 3.32 -20.04
C ILE A 160 11.72 3.37 -21.57
N SER A 161 12.15 4.51 -22.10
CA SER A 161 12.49 4.70 -23.51
C SER A 161 13.66 3.79 -23.95
N HIS A 162 13.59 3.30 -25.19
CA HIS A 162 14.71 2.62 -25.85
C HIS A 162 15.93 3.55 -26.05
N ARG A 163 15.72 4.86 -26.24
CA ARG A 163 16.80 5.83 -26.43
C ARG A 163 17.69 5.99 -25.21
N PHE A 164 17.14 5.87 -23.99
CA PHE A 164 17.97 5.81 -22.78
C PHE A 164 18.93 4.63 -22.81
N THR A 165 18.46 3.47 -23.31
CA THR A 165 19.29 2.27 -23.45
C THR A 165 20.41 2.50 -24.46
N GLN A 166 20.08 3.07 -25.62
CA GLN A 166 21.05 3.35 -26.69
C GLN A 166 22.12 4.35 -26.27
N LEU A 167 21.72 5.46 -25.62
CA LEU A 167 22.65 6.47 -25.12
C LEU A 167 23.63 5.89 -24.11
N GLN A 168 23.11 5.08 -23.17
CA GLN A 168 23.96 4.47 -22.17
C GLN A 168 24.90 3.41 -22.76
N ASP A 169 24.42 2.64 -23.74
CA ASP A 169 25.25 1.66 -24.45
C ASP A 169 26.40 2.33 -25.22
N ALA A 170 26.10 3.41 -25.94
CA ALA A 170 27.11 4.22 -26.63
C ALA A 170 28.13 4.82 -25.65
N HIS A 171 27.67 5.30 -24.49
CA HIS A 171 28.55 5.82 -23.45
C HIS A 171 29.48 4.76 -22.85
N TYR A 172 29.00 3.53 -22.60
CA TYR A 172 29.90 2.47 -22.14
C TYR A 172 30.93 2.09 -23.19
N LYS A 173 30.52 2.02 -24.46
CA LYS A 173 31.44 1.75 -25.58
C LYS A 173 32.51 2.82 -25.72
N SER A 174 32.16 4.11 -25.60
CA SER A 174 33.13 5.20 -25.67
C SER A 174 34.16 5.17 -24.52
N LEU A 175 33.83 4.52 -23.41
CA LEU A 175 34.73 4.32 -22.27
C LEU A 175 35.50 2.99 -22.34
N GLY A 176 35.37 2.20 -23.41
CA GLY A 176 35.96 0.85 -23.49
C GLY A 176 35.38 -0.15 -22.49
N ASN A 177 34.21 0.13 -21.92
CA ASN A 177 33.61 -0.67 -20.86
C ASN A 177 32.81 -1.85 -21.43
N ARG A 178 33.01 -3.07 -20.91
CA ARG A 178 32.29 -4.29 -21.30
C ARG A 178 30.84 -4.35 -20.79
N ARG A 179 30.38 -3.35 -20.01
CA ARG A 179 28.97 -3.20 -19.61
C ARG A 179 28.11 -2.90 -20.85
N ASN A 180 26.86 -3.34 -20.84
CA ASN A 180 25.91 -3.06 -21.91
C ASN A 180 24.70 -2.26 -21.41
N GLY A 181 24.12 -1.47 -22.30
CA GLY A 181 22.96 -0.62 -22.00
C GLY A 181 21.76 -1.45 -21.53
N PHE A 182 21.55 -2.66 -22.05
CA PHE A 182 20.40 -3.49 -21.69
C PHE A 182 20.41 -3.91 -20.20
N ARG A 183 21.57 -4.32 -19.67
CA ARG A 183 21.74 -4.66 -18.25
C ARG A 183 21.56 -3.41 -17.38
N TRP A 184 22.08 -2.27 -17.82
CA TRP A 184 21.83 -0.98 -17.16
C TRP A 184 20.33 -0.65 -17.10
N THR A 185 19.62 -0.71 -18.23
CA THR A 185 18.18 -0.41 -18.30
C THR A 185 17.39 -1.31 -17.36
N THR A 186 17.71 -2.61 -17.35
CA THR A 186 17.06 -3.57 -16.45
C THR A 186 17.31 -3.22 -14.97
N ALA A 187 18.51 -2.80 -14.61
CA ALA A 187 18.84 -2.39 -13.24
C ALA A 187 18.10 -1.10 -12.83
N VAL A 188 18.07 -0.11 -13.73
CA VAL A 188 17.35 1.16 -13.50
C VAL A 188 15.85 0.92 -13.34
N ILE A 189 15.22 0.09 -14.19
CA ILE A 189 13.80 -0.26 -14.05
C ILE A 189 13.54 -0.89 -12.67
N ARG A 190 14.39 -1.83 -12.22
CA ARG A 190 14.21 -2.45 -10.90
C ARG A 190 14.22 -1.40 -9.79
N LYS A 191 15.20 -0.49 -9.80
CA LYS A 191 15.28 0.58 -8.80
C LYS A 191 14.06 1.50 -8.83
N LEU A 192 13.56 1.86 -10.01
CA LEU A 192 12.34 2.67 -10.16
C LEU A 192 11.08 1.95 -9.64
N LEU A 193 10.97 0.64 -9.88
CA LEU A 193 9.87 -0.17 -9.35
C LEU A 193 9.95 -0.30 -7.83
N ASP A 194 11.16 -0.41 -7.27
CA ASP A 194 11.36 -0.39 -5.82
C ASP A 194 10.92 0.96 -5.22
N ILE A 195 11.28 2.10 -5.83
CA ILE A 195 10.78 3.42 -5.39
C ILE A 195 9.25 3.46 -5.37
N SER A 196 8.61 2.98 -6.44
CA SER A 196 7.13 2.95 -6.51
C SER A 196 6.52 2.06 -5.43
N TRP A 197 7.17 0.93 -5.12
CA TRP A 197 6.77 0.03 -4.05
C TRP A 197 6.92 0.72 -2.69
N ASP A 198 8.09 1.30 -2.41
CA ASP A 198 8.40 1.91 -1.11
C ASP A 198 7.44 3.08 -0.80
N MET A 199 7.06 3.86 -1.81
CA MET A 199 6.05 4.92 -1.67
C MET A 199 4.66 4.39 -1.32
N TRP A 200 4.30 3.23 -1.87
CA TRP A 200 3.04 2.55 -1.54
C TRP A 200 3.10 1.86 -0.17
N ASP A 201 4.25 1.31 0.18
CA ASP A 201 4.47 0.65 1.47
C ASP A 201 4.45 1.67 2.62
N HIS A 202 5.14 2.80 2.48
CA HIS A 202 5.04 3.94 3.40
C HIS A 202 3.59 4.41 3.56
N ARG A 203 2.84 4.53 2.46
CA ARG A 203 1.40 4.87 2.51
C ARG A 203 0.62 3.88 3.35
N ASN A 204 0.87 2.57 3.19
CA ASN A 204 0.18 1.55 3.97
C ASN A 204 0.62 1.55 5.43
N HIS A 205 1.89 1.77 5.70
CA HIS A 205 2.40 1.89 7.07
C HIS A 205 1.65 2.99 7.82
N ILE A 206 1.50 4.18 7.21
CA ILE A 206 0.70 5.28 7.79
C ILE A 206 -0.76 4.84 8.02
N LYS A 207 -1.40 4.21 7.01
CA LYS A 207 -2.77 3.71 7.16
C LYS A 207 -2.95 2.72 8.33
N HIS A 208 -1.95 1.88 8.59
CA HIS A 208 -2.05 0.82 9.58
C HIS A 208 -1.53 1.21 10.97
N ASN A 209 -0.57 2.12 11.06
CA ASN A 209 0.14 2.42 12.30
C ASN A 209 -0.02 3.87 12.78
N ASP A 210 -0.52 4.77 11.93
CA ASP A 210 -0.66 6.18 12.25
C ASP A 210 -2.15 6.56 12.04
N PRO A 211 -2.99 6.43 13.08
CA PRO A 211 -4.42 6.65 12.98
C PRO A 211 -4.67 8.14 12.82
N HIS A 212 -4.48 8.68 11.62
CA HIS A 212 -4.92 10.04 11.35
C HIS A 212 -6.44 10.07 11.59
N PRO A 213 -6.96 10.98 12.44
CA PRO A 213 -8.39 11.05 12.82
C PRO A 213 -9.37 11.16 11.64
N ALA A 214 -8.86 11.40 10.44
CA ALA A 214 -9.61 11.57 9.22
C ALA A 214 -9.98 10.24 8.52
N PHE A 215 -9.38 9.10 8.94
CA PHE A 215 -9.64 7.79 8.30
C PHE A 215 -10.89 7.11 8.76
N ASP A 216 -11.38 7.45 9.95
CA ASP A 216 -12.70 6.99 10.37
C ASP A 216 -13.20 7.76 11.62
N PRO A 217 -13.63 9.03 11.48
CA PRO A 217 -14.27 9.73 12.58
C PRO A 217 -15.51 8.98 13.07
N GLN A 218 -16.21 8.28 12.17
CA GLN A 218 -17.38 7.48 12.49
C GLN A 218 -17.00 6.22 13.25
N LEU A 219 -16.10 5.36 12.77
CA LEU A 219 -15.64 4.20 13.54
C LEU A 219 -14.95 4.60 14.83
N ARG A 220 -14.17 5.69 14.88
CA ARG A 220 -13.62 6.16 16.17
C ARG A 220 -14.74 6.58 17.10
N THR A 221 -15.79 7.24 16.61
CA THR A 221 -16.99 7.57 17.39
C THR A 221 -17.74 6.31 17.82
N THR A 222 -18.00 5.35 16.93
CA THR A 222 -18.68 4.09 17.21
C THR A 222 -17.90 3.22 18.19
N LEU A 223 -16.57 3.09 18.01
CA LEU A 223 -15.70 2.41 18.97
C LEU A 223 -15.71 3.12 20.31
N ASN A 224 -15.68 4.45 20.33
CA ASN A 224 -15.78 5.23 21.56
C ASN A 224 -17.13 5.05 22.26
N GLU A 225 -18.23 4.99 21.52
CA GLU A 225 -19.58 4.72 22.03
C GLU A 225 -19.68 3.31 22.60
N GLU A 226 -19.18 2.31 21.87
CA GLU A 226 -19.16 0.92 22.32
C GLU A 226 -18.25 0.74 23.54
N ILE A 227 -17.07 1.37 23.56
CA ILE A 227 -16.17 1.36 24.72
C ILE A 227 -16.89 1.96 25.93
N ARG A 228 -17.59 3.10 25.77
CA ARG A 228 -18.37 3.72 26.85
C ARG A 228 -19.49 2.81 27.33
N PHE A 229 -20.17 2.13 26.42
CA PHE A 229 -21.21 1.16 26.76
C PHE A 229 -20.63 -0.01 27.56
N GLN A 230 -19.60 -0.69 27.04
CA GLN A 230 -18.91 -1.78 27.74
C GLN A 230 -18.30 -1.36 29.08
N TRP A 231 -17.84 -0.10 29.17
CA TRP A 231 -17.34 0.50 30.40
C TRP A 231 -18.44 0.71 31.44
N SER A 232 -19.60 1.20 31.02
CA SER A 232 -20.77 1.41 31.89
C SER A 232 -21.32 0.11 32.50
N LEU A 233 -21.22 -1.01 31.79
CA LEU A 233 -21.56 -2.34 32.31
C LEU A 233 -20.63 -2.78 33.46
N GLY A 234 -19.46 -2.15 33.59
CA GLY A 234 -18.52 -2.36 34.68
C GLY A 234 -17.76 -3.70 34.63
N ALA A 235 -16.68 -3.77 35.41
CA ALA A 235 -15.83 -4.96 35.50
C ALA A 235 -16.32 -5.98 36.56
N ALA A 236 -17.34 -5.64 37.36
CA ALA A 236 -17.81 -6.49 38.45
C ALA A 236 -18.40 -7.81 37.96
N SER A 237 -19.03 -7.80 36.79
CA SER A 237 -19.63 -8.98 36.15
C SER A 237 -18.62 -9.86 35.40
N LEU A 238 -17.32 -9.51 35.43
CA LEU A 238 -16.26 -10.28 34.77
C LEU A 238 -15.56 -11.21 35.76
N ARG A 239 -14.96 -12.27 35.21
CA ARG A 239 -14.09 -13.17 35.99
C ARG A 239 -12.90 -12.39 36.58
N PRO A 240 -12.35 -12.81 37.74
CA PRO A 240 -11.22 -12.13 38.36
C PRO A 240 -10.02 -11.92 37.43
N GLU A 241 -9.77 -12.86 36.52
CA GLU A 241 -8.70 -12.85 35.52
C GLU A 241 -8.84 -11.75 34.46
N ASP A 242 -10.07 -11.33 34.14
CA ASP A 242 -10.35 -10.35 33.09
C ASP A 242 -10.56 -8.92 33.63
N ARG A 243 -10.73 -8.75 34.95
CA ARG A 243 -10.84 -7.43 35.61
C ARG A 243 -9.68 -6.47 35.30
N PRO A 244 -8.41 -6.92 35.12
CA PRO A 244 -7.31 -6.05 34.73
C PRO A 244 -7.51 -5.31 33.40
N LEU A 245 -8.42 -5.73 32.52
CA LEU A 245 -8.76 -5.01 31.28
C LEU A 245 -9.24 -3.57 31.56
N PHE A 246 -9.74 -3.29 32.77
CA PHE A 246 -10.25 -1.97 33.18
C PHE A 246 -9.24 -1.17 34.01
N ARG A 247 -8.00 -1.67 34.18
CA ARG A 247 -6.98 -1.06 35.06
C ARG A 247 -6.61 0.36 34.67
N HIS A 248 -6.58 0.67 33.37
CA HIS A 248 -6.01 1.92 32.86
C HIS A 248 -6.99 3.11 32.84
N GLY A 249 -8.22 2.95 33.31
CA GLY A 249 -9.22 4.04 33.31
C GLY A 249 -9.75 4.34 31.90
N LEU A 250 -10.97 4.90 31.84
CA LEU A 250 -11.67 5.15 30.56
C LEU A 250 -10.91 6.14 29.68
N ASP A 251 -10.42 7.24 30.26
CA ASP A 251 -9.75 8.30 29.51
C ASP A 251 -8.49 7.77 28.80
N SER A 252 -7.71 6.91 29.46
CA SER A 252 -6.54 6.28 28.84
C SER A 252 -6.93 5.40 27.65
N ILE A 253 -7.98 4.59 27.75
CA ILE A 253 -8.46 3.73 26.65
C ILE A 253 -8.99 4.59 25.50
N MET A 254 -9.63 5.71 25.81
CA MET A 254 -10.18 6.64 24.81
C MET A 254 -9.08 7.39 24.04
N GLU A 255 -7.90 7.54 24.62
CA GLU A 255 -6.73 8.13 23.98
C GLU A 255 -5.94 7.15 23.08
N GLN A 256 -6.14 5.84 23.26
CA GLN A 256 -5.42 4.80 22.50
C GLN A 256 -5.72 4.81 20.98
N THR A 257 -4.93 4.05 20.23
CA THR A 257 -5.08 3.89 18.78
C THR A 257 -6.37 3.13 18.44
N THR A 258 -6.86 3.26 17.20
CA THR A 258 -8.05 2.52 16.73
C THR A 258 -7.87 1.00 16.85
N THR A 259 -6.65 0.50 16.61
CA THR A 259 -6.34 -0.93 16.72
C THR A 259 -6.39 -1.40 18.17
N ASP A 260 -5.80 -0.64 19.09
CA ASP A 260 -5.81 -1.00 20.52
C ASP A 260 -7.24 -0.96 21.08
N LYS A 261 -8.06 0.01 20.64
CA LYS A 261 -9.49 0.07 20.97
C LYS A 261 -10.27 -1.15 20.50
N GLN A 262 -10.04 -1.60 19.27
CA GLN A 262 -10.64 -2.82 18.74
C GLN A 262 -10.19 -4.06 19.51
N GLN A 263 -8.92 -4.13 19.86
CA GLN A 263 -8.37 -5.24 20.64
C GLN A 263 -8.97 -5.27 22.05
N TRP A 264 -9.06 -4.11 22.71
CA TRP A 264 -9.70 -4.00 24.02
C TRP A 264 -11.17 -4.44 23.97
N LEU A 265 -11.94 -3.97 22.99
CA LEU A 265 -13.33 -4.38 22.81
C LEU A 265 -13.46 -5.90 22.60
N ALA A 266 -12.66 -6.49 21.71
CA ALA A 266 -12.67 -7.93 21.47
C ALA A 266 -12.33 -8.72 22.75
N SER A 267 -11.36 -8.25 23.55
CA SER A 267 -11.03 -8.87 24.83
C SER A 267 -12.19 -8.81 25.83
N VAL A 268 -12.88 -7.66 25.94
CA VAL A 268 -14.02 -7.50 26.85
C VAL A 268 -15.24 -8.33 26.40
N GLU A 269 -15.55 -8.33 25.12
CA GLU A 269 -16.65 -9.13 24.54
C GLU A 269 -16.43 -10.63 24.77
N ASN A 270 -15.19 -11.11 24.57
CA ASN A 270 -14.83 -12.49 24.84
C ASN A 270 -14.97 -12.84 26.33
N ALA A 271 -14.49 -11.98 27.22
CA ALA A 271 -14.62 -12.17 28.67
C ALA A 271 -16.08 -12.23 29.13
N ARG A 272 -16.94 -11.35 28.60
CA ARG A 272 -18.39 -11.37 28.90
C ARG A 272 -19.07 -12.61 28.34
N SER A 273 -18.70 -13.02 27.13
CA SER A 273 -19.24 -14.24 26.50
C SER A 273 -18.87 -15.49 27.31
N ALA A 274 -17.65 -15.54 27.84
CA ALA A 274 -17.21 -16.63 28.72
C ALA A 274 -18.03 -16.71 30.02
N VAL A 275 -18.31 -15.57 30.66
CA VAL A 275 -19.19 -15.53 31.84
C VAL A 275 -20.62 -15.95 31.50
N ALA A 276 -21.15 -15.51 30.36
CA ALA A 276 -22.49 -15.91 29.93
C ALA A 276 -22.58 -17.43 29.68
N ALA A 277 -21.55 -18.02 29.07
CA ALA A 277 -21.47 -19.47 28.88
C ALA A 277 -21.44 -20.23 30.23
N ASP A 278 -20.64 -19.75 31.20
CA ASP A 278 -20.57 -20.33 32.55
C ASP A 278 -21.89 -20.23 33.32
N GLN A 279 -22.76 -19.25 33.02
CA GLN A 279 -24.05 -19.11 33.68
C GLN A 279 -25.14 -19.99 33.06
N VAL A 280 -25.01 -20.31 31.77
CA VAL A 280 -25.96 -21.16 31.03
C VAL A 280 -25.72 -22.64 31.35
N GLN A 281 -24.47 -23.05 31.56
CA GLN A 281 -24.10 -24.44 31.83
C GLN A 281 -24.72 -25.02 33.12
N PRO A 282 -24.58 -24.40 34.31
CA PRO A 282 -25.20 -24.90 35.54
C PRO A 282 -26.73 -24.77 35.52
N ARG A 283 -27.30 -23.82 34.76
CA ARG A 283 -28.76 -23.74 34.55
C ARG A 283 -29.27 -24.94 33.76
N ASN A 284 -28.53 -25.38 32.75
CA ASN A 284 -28.89 -26.56 31.97
C ASN A 284 -28.73 -27.84 32.77
N ASP A 285 -27.67 -27.95 33.58
CA ASP A 285 -27.45 -29.10 34.47
C ASP A 285 -28.54 -29.18 35.55
N GLN A 286 -28.89 -28.07 36.20
CA GLN A 286 -29.99 -28.01 37.17
C GLN A 286 -31.35 -28.33 36.55
N ASN A 287 -31.62 -27.86 35.32
CA ASN A 287 -32.86 -28.20 34.61
C ASN A 287 -32.90 -29.67 34.20
N TYR A 288 -31.76 -30.25 33.83
CA TYR A 288 -31.64 -31.67 33.51
C TYR A 288 -31.88 -32.53 34.76
N GLU A 289 -31.24 -32.21 35.89
CA GLU A 289 -31.45 -32.89 37.17
C GLU A 289 -32.91 -32.76 37.66
N ARG A 290 -33.51 -31.58 37.51
CA ARG A 290 -34.92 -31.35 37.86
C ARG A 290 -35.88 -32.18 37.00
N ASN A 291 -35.65 -32.22 35.68
CA ASN A 291 -36.43 -33.06 34.77
C ASN A 291 -36.24 -34.55 35.05
N LEU A 292 -35.04 -34.98 35.46
CA LEU A 292 -34.77 -36.35 35.90
C LEU A 292 -35.55 -36.69 37.18
N MET A 293 -35.53 -35.81 38.18
CA MET A 293 -36.27 -35.99 39.43
C MET A 293 -37.79 -35.99 39.21
N GLU A 294 -38.32 -35.08 38.39
CA GLU A 294 -39.75 -35.05 38.04
C GLU A 294 -40.18 -36.33 37.33
N ASN A 295 -39.38 -36.82 36.38
CA ASN A 295 -39.65 -38.09 35.72
C ASN A 295 -39.58 -39.29 36.67
N TRP A 296 -38.64 -39.28 37.63
CA TRP A 296 -38.52 -40.32 38.66
C TRP A 296 -39.75 -40.37 39.57
N ILE A 297 -40.28 -39.21 39.98
CA ILE A 297 -41.49 -39.12 40.82
C ILE A 297 -42.73 -39.64 40.07
N ILE A 298 -42.84 -39.32 38.77
CA ILE A 298 -44.03 -39.69 37.96
C ILE A 298 -43.99 -41.15 37.53
N ARG A 299 -42.81 -41.71 37.22
CA ARG A 299 -42.68 -43.02 36.56
C ARG A 299 -41.98 -44.09 37.40
N GLY A 300 -41.44 -43.74 38.57
CA GLY A 300 -40.59 -44.61 39.38
C GLY A 300 -39.18 -44.80 38.78
N PRO A 301 -38.24 -45.41 39.52
CA PRO A 301 -36.87 -45.63 39.05
C PRO A 301 -36.83 -46.45 37.76
N PRO A 302 -35.92 -46.15 36.82
CA PRO A 302 -35.73 -46.99 35.65
C PRO A 302 -35.32 -48.39 36.10
N ALA A 303 -35.99 -49.42 35.58
CA ALA A 303 -35.60 -50.81 35.81
C ALA A 303 -34.19 -51.03 35.22
N ASN A 304 -33.30 -51.61 36.03
CA ASN A 304 -31.92 -51.93 35.67
C ASN A 304 -31.80 -52.81 34.42
#